data_AF-A0A7E6EAC6-F1
#
_entry.id   AF-A0A7E6EAC6-F1
#
_cell.length_a   1.000
_cell.length_b   1.000
_cell.length_c   1.000
_cell.angle_alpha   90.00
_cell.angle_beta   90.00
_cell.angle_gamma   90.00
#
_symmetry.space_group_name_H-M   'P 1'
#
loop_
_entity.id
_entity.type
_entity.pdbx_description
1 polymer ?
#
loop_
_entity_poly.entity_id
_entity_poly.type
_entity_poly.pdbx_seq_one_letter_code
_entity_poly.pdbx_strand_id
1 'polypeptide(L)'
;MAIPAPSILLVPPHPSSHEDPIYIKCMAPGGFPGANFTLYQGEMVVQLLQAPADQFSVIFNLSGGSWEAAAGTTFHCQYGVLGEHRLLQLSDLSETVHVSFPVPPWILALSLSLAGALLLAGLVAVAVVIRKVKAKKMQKKREQESCWAQINFTTTDMSFDNSLFAISTKMTSEGDTVTLDAHSGSAATPENCGPRKRPNSTSSSPEPPEFSTFRACQ
;
A
#
# COMPACT_ATOMS: atom_id res chain seq x y z
N MET A 1 -36.53 12.15 -51.53
CA MET A 1 -35.84 10.85 -51.39
C MET A 1 -34.70 11.03 -50.40
N ALA A 2 -34.32 10.02 -49.62
CA ALA A 2 -33.13 10.10 -48.76
C ALA A 2 -31.90 9.64 -49.55
N ILE A 3 -30.75 10.32 -49.41
CA ILE A 3 -29.48 9.86 -50.00
C ILE A 3 -28.78 8.91 -49.02
N PRO A 4 -28.06 7.89 -49.51
CA PRO A 4 -27.53 6.81 -48.68
C PRO A 4 -26.45 7.31 -47.71
N ALA A 5 -26.30 6.64 -46.56
CA ALA A 5 -25.28 6.95 -45.56
C ALA A 5 -23.84 6.83 -46.11
N PRO A 6 -22.88 7.66 -45.65
CA PRO A 6 -21.48 7.52 -46.02
C PRO A 6 -20.78 6.43 -45.19
N SER A 7 -19.66 5.94 -45.71
CA SER A 7 -18.71 5.13 -44.93
C SER A 7 -17.68 6.02 -44.23
N ILE A 8 -17.24 5.59 -43.06
CA ILE A 8 -16.25 6.30 -42.24
C ILE A 8 -15.16 5.32 -41.82
N LEU A 9 -13.90 5.76 -41.85
CA LEU A 9 -12.78 4.97 -41.33
C LEU A 9 -11.63 5.84 -40.85
N LEU A 10 -10.88 5.31 -39.88
CA LEU A 10 -9.60 5.85 -39.47
C LEU A 10 -8.55 5.44 -40.52
N VAL A 11 -7.74 6.39 -41.01
CA VAL A 11 -6.69 6.11 -42.00
C VAL A 11 -5.30 6.31 -41.42
N PRO A 12 -4.28 5.56 -41.89
CA PRO A 12 -2.91 5.74 -41.44
C PRO A 12 -2.37 7.17 -41.67
N PRO A 13 -1.45 7.65 -40.81
CA PRO A 13 -0.92 6.97 -39.63
C PRO A 13 -1.94 6.90 -38.48
N HIS A 14 -2.01 5.74 -37.81
CA HIS A 14 -2.86 5.57 -36.63
C HIS A 14 -2.19 6.23 -35.43
N PRO A 15 -2.93 6.96 -34.59
CA PRO A 15 -2.34 7.71 -33.49
C PRO A 15 -1.84 6.77 -32.38
N SER A 16 -0.65 7.09 -31.86
CA SER A 16 -0.03 6.40 -30.73
C SER A 16 -0.17 7.18 -29.42
N SER A 17 -0.33 8.51 -29.49
CA SER A 17 -0.63 9.40 -28.37
C SER A 17 -1.65 10.49 -28.74
N HIS A 18 -2.08 11.28 -27.75
CA HIS A 18 -3.07 12.35 -27.94
C HIS A 18 -2.53 13.52 -28.79
N GLU A 19 -1.20 13.63 -28.90
CA GLU A 19 -0.50 14.64 -29.68
C GLU A 19 -0.35 14.26 -31.16
N ASP A 20 -0.52 12.97 -31.48
CA ASP A 20 -0.41 12.49 -32.84
C ASP A 20 -1.58 12.97 -33.71
N PRO A 21 -1.34 13.28 -34.99
CA PRO A 21 -2.41 13.69 -35.90
C PRO A 21 -3.36 12.53 -36.16
N ILE A 22 -4.66 12.86 -36.27
CA ILE A 22 -5.72 11.88 -36.51
C ILE A 22 -6.39 12.20 -37.83
N TYR A 23 -6.40 11.20 -38.71
CA TYR A 23 -6.98 11.32 -40.04
C TYR A 23 -8.20 10.41 -40.15
N ILE A 24 -9.36 11.03 -40.32
CA ILE A 24 -10.62 10.30 -40.51
C ILE A 24 -11.07 10.52 -41.95
N LYS A 25 -11.19 9.43 -42.71
CA LYS A 25 -11.73 9.46 -44.06
C LYS A 25 -13.23 9.21 -44.01
N CYS A 26 -13.99 10.07 -44.68
CA CYS A 26 -15.40 9.88 -44.92
C CYS A 26 -15.69 9.84 -46.42
N MET A 27 -16.50 8.88 -46.85
CA MET A 27 -16.74 8.60 -48.26
C MET A 27 -18.23 8.39 -48.52
N ALA A 28 -18.82 9.25 -49.35
CA ALA A 28 -20.16 9.05 -49.86
C ALA A 28 -20.18 7.84 -50.80
N PRO A 29 -21.31 7.14 -50.94
CA PRO A 29 -21.48 6.17 -52.01
C PRO A 29 -21.24 6.82 -53.39
N GLY A 30 -20.88 6.02 -54.40
CA GLY A 30 -20.59 6.56 -55.73
C GLY A 30 -21.74 7.42 -56.30
N GLY A 31 -21.39 8.46 -57.06
CA GLY A 31 -22.37 9.35 -57.70
C GLY A 31 -22.60 10.70 -57.01
N PHE A 32 -21.88 11.00 -55.92
CA PHE A 32 -21.98 12.28 -55.20
C PHE A 32 -20.63 13.02 -55.10
N PRO A 33 -20.00 13.39 -56.23
CA PRO A 33 -18.75 14.15 -56.17
C PRO A 33 -19.01 15.61 -55.74
N GLY A 34 -18.01 16.27 -55.14
CA GLY A 34 -18.13 17.67 -54.74
C GLY A 34 -19.04 17.95 -53.54
N ALA A 35 -19.50 16.90 -52.85
CA ALA A 35 -20.42 17.00 -51.71
C ALA A 35 -19.76 17.67 -50.49
N ASN A 36 -20.60 18.23 -49.62
CA ASN A 36 -20.18 18.77 -48.33
C ASN A 36 -20.26 17.69 -47.27
N PHE A 37 -19.18 17.45 -46.54
CA PHE A 37 -19.07 16.45 -45.49
C PHE A 37 -18.92 17.11 -44.13
N THR A 38 -19.71 16.66 -43.17
CA THR A 38 -19.67 17.12 -41.78
C THR A 38 -19.22 15.97 -40.88
N LEU A 39 -18.19 16.21 -40.07
CA LEU A 39 -17.74 15.31 -39.03
C LEU A 39 -18.35 15.72 -37.69
N TYR A 40 -18.90 14.75 -36.97
CA TYR A 40 -19.53 14.91 -35.67
C TYR A 40 -18.80 14.13 -34.59
N GLN A 41 -18.77 14.69 -33.39
CA GLN A 41 -18.43 14.01 -32.14
C GLN A 41 -19.65 14.06 -31.24
N GLY A 42 -20.34 12.92 -31.08
CA GLY A 42 -21.70 12.91 -30.54
C GLY A 42 -22.62 13.78 -31.42
N GLU A 43 -23.22 14.82 -30.84
CA GLU A 43 -24.08 15.77 -31.56
C GLU A 43 -23.33 17.04 -32.02
N MET A 44 -22.06 17.20 -31.63
CA MET A 44 -21.29 18.42 -31.91
C MET A 44 -20.61 18.32 -33.27
N VAL A 45 -20.73 19.39 -34.06
CA VAL A 45 -20.00 19.53 -35.32
C VAL A 45 -18.53 19.84 -35.01
N VAL A 46 -17.63 18.97 -35.45
CA VAL A 46 -16.18 19.11 -35.28
C VAL A 46 -15.59 19.86 -36.47
N GLN A 47 -15.94 19.45 -37.69
CA GLN A 47 -15.39 20.03 -38.91
C GLN A 47 -16.34 19.80 -40.10
N LEU A 48 -16.39 20.78 -41.00
CA LEU A 48 -17.10 20.71 -42.28
C LEU A 48 -16.06 20.85 -43.41
N LEU A 49 -16.04 19.92 -44.36
CA LEU A 49 -15.17 19.95 -45.53
C LEU A 49 -15.95 19.67 -46.80
N GLN A 50 -15.63 20.37 -47.88
CA GLN A 50 -16.16 20.07 -49.20
C GLN A 50 -15.20 19.15 -49.96
N ALA A 51 -15.72 18.09 -50.57
CA ALA A 51 -14.92 17.25 -51.46
C ALA A 51 -14.57 18.00 -52.75
N PRO A 52 -13.42 17.70 -53.38
CA PRO A 52 -13.14 18.14 -54.74
C PRO A 52 -14.25 17.75 -55.73
N ALA A 53 -14.41 18.51 -56.81
CA ALA A 53 -15.50 18.33 -57.77
C ALA A 53 -15.48 16.97 -58.51
N ASP A 54 -14.36 16.27 -58.49
CA ASP A 54 -14.12 14.94 -59.08
C ASP A 54 -14.08 13.82 -58.03
N GLN A 55 -14.21 14.14 -56.75
CA GLN A 55 -14.08 13.19 -55.63
C GLN A 55 -15.33 13.17 -54.76
N PHE A 56 -15.60 12.00 -54.18
CA PHE A 56 -16.76 11.74 -53.31
C PHE A 56 -16.31 11.36 -51.88
N SER A 57 -15.12 11.80 -51.48
CA SER A 57 -14.57 11.57 -50.15
C SER A 57 -13.74 12.73 -49.67
N VAL A 58 -13.66 12.91 -48.35
CA VAL A 58 -12.76 13.85 -47.67
C VAL A 58 -11.95 13.14 -46.62
N ILE A 59 -10.82 13.74 -46.24
CA ILE A 59 -10.03 13.35 -45.07
C ILE A 59 -10.04 14.53 -44.11
N PHE A 60 -10.62 14.32 -42.93
CA PHE A 60 -10.58 15.27 -41.83
C PHE A 60 -9.25 15.12 -41.10
N ASN A 61 -8.59 16.24 -40.81
CA ASN A 61 -7.40 16.28 -39.98
C ASN A 61 -7.75 16.94 -38.65
N LEU A 62 -7.69 16.16 -37.58
CA LEU A 62 -8.07 16.60 -36.23
C LEU A 62 -6.87 17.09 -35.40
N SER A 63 -5.71 17.32 -36.02
CA SER A 63 -4.53 17.84 -35.33
C SER A 63 -4.80 19.20 -34.67
N GLY A 64 -4.55 19.31 -33.36
CA GLY A 64 -4.58 20.59 -32.64
C GLY A 64 -5.95 21.17 -32.34
N GLY A 65 -7.03 20.40 -32.50
CA GLY A 65 -8.36 20.84 -32.06
C GLY A 65 -8.57 20.65 -30.56
N SER A 66 -9.32 21.57 -29.93
CA SER A 66 -9.81 21.46 -28.54
C SER A 66 -10.95 20.44 -28.42
N TRP A 67 -10.86 19.33 -29.13
CA TRP A 67 -11.75 18.21 -28.91
C TRP A 67 -11.05 17.36 -27.85
N GLU A 68 -11.66 17.28 -26.68
CA GLU A 68 -11.12 16.49 -25.57
C GLU A 68 -11.20 15.03 -25.99
N ALA A 69 -10.06 14.52 -26.47
CA ALA A 69 -9.82 13.12 -26.79
C ALA A 69 -9.81 12.31 -25.49
N ALA A 70 -10.95 12.24 -24.79
CA ALA A 70 -11.14 11.20 -23.79
C ALA A 70 -10.94 9.86 -24.49
N ALA A 71 -10.19 8.95 -23.88
CA ALA A 71 -10.02 7.61 -24.44
C ALA A 71 -11.40 7.01 -24.75
N GLY A 72 -11.66 6.67 -26.02
CA GLY A 72 -12.96 6.16 -26.47
C GLY A 72 -13.89 7.17 -27.16
N THR A 73 -13.41 8.34 -27.59
CA THR A 73 -14.22 9.25 -28.42
C THR A 73 -14.69 8.59 -29.72
N THR A 74 -15.97 8.81 -30.01
CA THR A 74 -16.68 8.31 -31.19
C THR A 74 -16.96 9.42 -32.17
N PHE A 75 -16.71 9.15 -33.45
CA PHE A 75 -17.05 10.07 -34.54
C PHE A 75 -18.04 9.45 -35.50
N HIS A 76 -18.90 10.33 -36.05
CA HIS A 76 -19.82 10.03 -37.13
C HIS A 76 -19.62 11.04 -38.25
N CYS A 77 -19.99 10.67 -39.47
CA CYS A 77 -19.94 11.54 -40.63
C CYS A 77 -21.30 11.59 -41.32
N GLN A 78 -21.60 12.74 -41.90
CA GLN A 78 -22.75 12.95 -42.77
C GLN A 78 -22.31 13.74 -44.00
N TYR A 79 -22.97 13.57 -45.14
CA TYR A 79 -22.75 14.45 -46.28
C TYR A 79 -24.06 15.07 -46.77
N GLY A 80 -23.92 16.22 -47.41
CA GLY A 80 -25.00 16.95 -48.04
C GLY A 80 -24.66 17.29 -49.47
N VAL A 81 -25.64 17.11 -50.37
CA VAL A 81 -25.55 17.53 -51.76
C VAL A 81 -26.64 18.53 -52.08
N LEU A 82 -26.39 19.38 -53.08
CA LEU A 82 -27.42 20.25 -53.62
C LEU A 82 -28.35 19.39 -54.50
N GLY A 83 -29.58 19.16 -54.04
CA GLY A 83 -30.57 18.41 -54.80
C GLY A 83 -31.11 19.19 -56.01
N GLU A 84 -32.01 18.55 -56.74
CA GLU A 84 -32.63 19.08 -57.97
C GLU A 84 -33.29 20.46 -57.79
N HIS A 85 -33.85 20.73 -56.60
CA HIS A 85 -34.52 21.99 -56.26
C HIS A 85 -33.58 23.05 -55.66
N ARG A 86 -32.26 22.87 -55.77
CA ARG A 86 -31.23 23.66 -55.07
C ARG A 86 -31.36 23.64 -53.55
N LEU A 87 -32.13 22.71 -53.01
CA LEU A 87 -32.25 22.48 -51.58
C LEU A 87 -31.14 21.53 -51.13
N LEU A 88 -30.59 21.79 -49.95
CA LEU A 88 -29.62 20.89 -49.33
C LEU A 88 -30.31 19.59 -48.95
N GLN A 89 -29.82 18.48 -49.50
CA GLN A 89 -30.27 17.13 -49.19
C GLN A 89 -29.19 16.44 -48.37
N LEU A 90 -29.51 16.08 -47.13
CA LEU A 90 -28.60 15.40 -46.21
C LEU A 90 -28.75 13.88 -46.31
N SER A 91 -27.63 13.19 -46.14
CA SER A 91 -27.59 11.74 -45.93
C SER A 91 -28.00 11.38 -44.51
N ASP A 92 -28.26 10.10 -44.28
CA ASP A 92 -28.20 9.54 -42.93
C ASP A 92 -26.76 9.60 -42.39
N LEU A 93 -26.61 9.46 -41.06
CA LEU A 93 -25.31 9.38 -40.39
C LEU A 93 -24.59 8.07 -40.75
N SER A 94 -23.26 8.12 -40.82
CA SER A 94 -22.42 6.93 -40.94
C SER A 94 -22.50 6.04 -39.69
N GLU A 95 -21.91 4.85 -39.82
CA GLU A 95 -21.46 4.09 -38.65
C GLU A 95 -20.48 4.90 -37.78
N THR A 96 -20.15 4.38 -36.61
CA THR A 96 -19.25 5.02 -35.66
C THR A 96 -17.81 4.59 -35.90
N VAL A 97 -16.88 5.53 -35.85
CA VAL A 97 -15.44 5.21 -35.73
C VAL A 97 -14.93 5.57 -34.34
N HIS A 98 -14.17 4.65 -33.74
CA HIS A 98 -13.54 4.85 -32.43
C HIS A 98 -12.08 5.21 -32.59
N VAL A 99 -11.64 6.20 -31.81
CA VAL A 99 -10.23 6.57 -31.69
C VAL A 99 -9.72 6.09 -30.33
N SER A 100 -8.70 5.23 -30.36
CA SER A 100 -8.04 4.69 -29.18
C SER A 100 -6.54 4.74 -29.32
N PHE A 101 -5.86 5.09 -28.24
CA PHE A 101 -4.41 5.10 -28.18
C PHE A 101 -3.91 3.80 -27.53
N PRO A 102 -2.82 3.21 -28.02
CA PRO A 102 -2.21 2.03 -27.40
C PRO A 102 -1.78 2.37 -25.97
N VAL A 103 -2.25 1.59 -25.00
CA VAL A 103 -1.82 1.74 -23.61
C VAL A 103 -0.36 1.30 -23.50
N PRO A 104 0.54 2.12 -22.94
CA PRO A 104 1.91 1.70 -22.77
C PRO A 104 2.01 0.44 -21.89
N PRO A 105 2.69 -0.63 -22.34
CA PRO A 105 2.68 -1.92 -21.65
C PRO A 105 3.35 -1.86 -20.27
N TRP A 106 4.21 -0.86 -20.04
CA TRP A 106 4.86 -0.64 -18.76
C TRP A 106 3.88 -0.28 -17.64
N ILE A 107 2.71 0.30 -17.95
CA ILE A 107 1.69 0.62 -16.94
C ILE A 107 1.14 -0.66 -16.31
N LEU A 108 0.92 -1.70 -17.12
CA LEU A 108 0.54 -3.02 -16.62
C LEU A 108 1.67 -3.63 -15.80
N ALA A 109 2.91 -3.58 -16.29
CA ALA A 109 4.05 -4.11 -15.54
C ALA A 109 4.23 -3.43 -14.16
N LEU A 110 4.10 -2.10 -14.09
CA LEU A 110 4.17 -1.35 -12.85
C LEU A 110 3.01 -1.68 -11.89
N SER A 111 1.78 -1.76 -12.40
CA SER A 111 0.61 -2.08 -11.57
C SER A 111 0.69 -3.51 -11.00
N LEU A 112 1.09 -4.50 -11.81
CA LEU A 112 1.32 -5.86 -11.33
C LEU A 112 2.48 -5.93 -10.32
N SER A 113 3.58 -5.20 -10.57
CA SER A 113 4.71 -5.15 -9.65
C SER A 113 4.32 -4.56 -8.29
N LEU A 114 3.59 -3.44 -8.29
CA LEU A 114 3.12 -2.78 -7.08
C LEU A 114 2.14 -3.68 -6.29
N ALA A 115 1.19 -4.30 -6.97
CA ALA A 115 0.26 -5.25 -6.34
C ALA A 115 1.02 -6.45 -5.73
N GLY A 116 2.00 -7.00 -6.44
CA GLY A 116 2.85 -8.07 -5.95
C GLY A 116 3.67 -7.68 -4.72
N ALA A 117 4.27 -6.49 -4.71
CA ALA A 117 5.01 -5.97 -3.57
C ALA A 117 4.13 -5.80 -2.33
N LEU A 118 2.91 -5.28 -2.50
CA LEU A 118 1.95 -5.12 -1.40
C LEU A 118 1.50 -6.47 -0.82
N LEU A 119 1.24 -7.45 -1.68
CA LEU A 119 0.89 -8.82 -1.25
C LEU A 119 2.04 -9.46 -0.46
N LEU A 120 3.28 -9.37 -0.96
CA LEU A 120 4.46 -9.89 -0.28
C LEU A 120 4.69 -9.20 1.07
N ALA A 121 4.57 -7.87 1.13
CA ALA A 121 4.68 -7.12 2.38
C ALA A 121 3.62 -7.55 3.41
N GLY A 122 2.38 -7.76 2.97
CA GLY A 122 1.30 -8.28 3.81
C GLY A 122 1.60 -9.67 4.37
N LEU A 123 2.08 -10.59 3.54
CA LEU A 123 2.47 -11.94 3.97
C LEU A 123 3.62 -11.92 4.99
N VAL A 124 4.63 -11.07 4.77
CA VAL A 124 5.74 -10.89 5.70
C VAL A 124 5.25 -10.35 7.04
N ALA A 125 4.37 -9.35 7.04
CA ALA A 125 3.79 -8.80 8.27
C ALA A 125 3.04 -9.88 9.07
N VAL A 126 2.21 -10.67 8.41
CA VAL A 126 1.48 -11.80 9.04
C VAL A 126 2.46 -12.81 9.63
N ALA A 127 3.49 -13.22 8.89
CA ALA A 127 4.49 -14.16 9.37
C ALA A 127 5.25 -13.63 10.60
N VAL A 128 5.58 -12.35 10.63
CA VAL A 128 6.22 -11.69 11.78
C VAL A 128 5.29 -11.70 12.99
N VAL A 129 4.00 -11.39 12.81
CA VAL A 129 3.01 -11.44 13.89
C VAL A 129 2.89 -12.85 14.45
N ILE A 130 2.78 -13.88 13.60
CA ILE A 130 2.71 -15.29 14.04
C ILE A 130 3.97 -15.67 14.83
N ARG A 131 5.16 -15.31 14.32
CA ARG A 131 6.44 -15.56 15.03
C ARG A 131 6.48 -14.85 16.37
N LYS A 132 6.05 -13.60 16.45
CA LYS A 132 6.00 -12.80 17.70
C LYS A 132 5.02 -13.42 18.71
N VAL A 133 3.83 -13.83 18.27
CA VAL A 133 2.83 -14.50 19.12
C VAL A 133 3.37 -15.85 19.63
N LYS A 134 3.99 -16.65 18.74
CA LYS A 134 4.61 -17.92 19.13
C LYS A 134 5.73 -17.70 20.15
N ALA A 135 6.60 -16.72 19.94
CA ALA A 135 7.67 -16.38 20.89
C ALA A 135 7.11 -15.97 22.26
N LYS A 136 6.11 -15.08 22.29
CA LYS A 136 5.43 -14.68 23.54
C LYS A 136 4.76 -15.88 24.24
N LYS A 137 4.10 -16.76 23.48
CA LYS A 137 3.49 -17.98 24.02
C LYS A 137 4.53 -18.93 24.61
N MET A 138 5.65 -19.14 23.92
CA MET A 138 6.75 -19.99 24.41
C MET A 138 7.43 -19.39 25.64
N GLN A 139 7.58 -18.06 25.69
CA GLN A 139 8.11 -17.36 26.86
C GLN A 139 7.17 -17.52 28.06
N LYS A 140 5.86 -17.29 27.88
CA LYS A 140 4.86 -17.52 28.93
C LYS A 140 4.85 -18.97 29.42
N LYS A 141 5.04 -19.95 28.51
CA LYS A 141 5.17 -21.37 28.88
C LYS A 141 6.42 -21.62 29.74
N ARG A 142 7.58 -21.06 29.39
CA ARG A 142 8.81 -21.16 30.20
C ARG A 142 8.67 -20.52 31.57
N GLU A 143 8.00 -19.37 31.66
CA GLU A 143 7.69 -18.71 32.93
C GLU A 143 6.77 -19.57 33.80
N GLN A 144 5.74 -20.19 33.21
CA GLN A 144 4.83 -21.09 33.91
C GLN A 144 5.53 -22.39 34.38
N GLU A 145 6.42 -22.95 33.56
CA GLU A 145 7.25 -24.10 33.93
C GLU A 145 8.32 -23.73 34.97
N SER A 146 8.75 -22.47 35.01
CA SER A 146 9.66 -21.95 36.06
C SER A 146 8.96 -21.71 37.40
N CYS A 147 7.62 -21.59 37.43
CA CYS A 147 6.82 -21.49 38.65
C CYS A 147 6.72 -22.83 39.43
N TRP A 148 7.56 -23.81 39.13
CA TRP A 148 7.87 -24.93 40.03
C TRP A 148 9.11 -24.66 40.91
N ALA A 149 9.78 -23.50 40.75
CA ALA A 149 10.83 -23.06 41.68
C ALA A 149 10.27 -22.38 42.95
N GLN A 150 8.99 -22.00 42.96
CA GLN A 150 8.29 -21.59 44.17
C GLN A 150 7.40 -22.73 44.65
N ILE A 151 8.07 -23.79 45.10
CA ILE A 151 7.45 -24.78 45.98
C ILE A 151 6.96 -23.96 47.18
N ASN A 152 5.65 -23.96 47.44
CA ASN A 152 5.16 -23.61 48.76
C ASN A 152 5.87 -24.54 49.74
N PHE A 153 6.95 -24.05 50.36
CA PHE A 153 7.39 -24.59 51.63
C PHE A 153 6.19 -24.42 52.56
N THR A 154 5.37 -25.45 52.70
CA THR A 154 4.99 -25.84 54.05
C THR A 154 6.29 -25.80 54.83
N THR A 155 6.36 -24.89 55.81
CA THR A 155 7.40 -24.79 56.82
C THR A 155 7.61 -26.17 57.45
N THR A 156 8.33 -27.04 56.76
CA THR A 156 8.94 -28.21 57.37
C THR A 156 10.08 -27.62 58.16
N ASP A 157 9.75 -27.37 59.41
CA ASP A 157 10.66 -27.04 60.48
C ASP A 157 11.97 -27.81 60.31
N MET A 158 12.99 -27.13 59.79
CA MET A 158 14.36 -27.60 59.79
C MET A 158 15.01 -27.04 61.05
N SER A 159 14.44 -27.34 62.22
CA SER A 159 15.09 -27.12 63.49
C SER A 159 16.20 -28.18 63.61
N PHE A 160 17.44 -27.75 63.39
CA PHE A 160 18.60 -28.55 63.77
C PHE A 160 18.71 -28.50 65.30
N ASP A 161 18.37 -29.61 65.95
CA ASP A 161 18.47 -29.75 67.40
C ASP A 161 19.94 -29.93 67.79
N ASN A 162 20.56 -28.87 68.32
CA ASN A 162 21.93 -28.89 68.83
C ASN A 162 21.95 -28.49 70.31
N SER A 163 21.42 -29.36 71.17
CA SER A 163 21.50 -29.20 72.62
C SER A 163 21.86 -30.51 73.31
N LEU A 164 23.10 -30.98 73.12
CA LEU A 164 23.68 -32.05 73.95
C LEU A 164 24.71 -31.53 74.97
N PHE A 165 25.01 -30.24 75.03
CA PHE A 165 25.89 -29.67 76.06
C PHE A 165 25.48 -28.25 76.46
N ALA A 166 24.53 -28.12 77.40
CA ALA A 166 24.37 -26.89 78.16
C ALA A 166 24.24 -27.25 79.65
N ILE A 167 25.33 -26.99 80.38
CA ILE A 167 25.52 -27.25 81.79
C ILE A 167 24.57 -26.37 82.61
N SER A 168 23.82 -27.01 83.51
CA SER A 168 22.95 -26.38 84.51
C SER A 168 23.71 -25.38 85.38
N THR A 169 23.29 -24.12 85.37
CA THR A 169 23.57 -23.17 86.46
C THR A 169 22.30 -22.44 86.86
N LYS A 170 21.72 -22.92 87.96
CA LYS A 170 20.65 -22.31 88.75
C LYS A 170 21.25 -21.17 89.57
N MET A 171 20.68 -19.95 89.49
CA MET A 171 20.63 -18.99 90.60
C MET A 171 19.53 -17.94 90.31
N THR A 172 18.64 -17.84 91.28
CA THR A 172 17.46 -16.97 91.43
C THR A 172 17.85 -15.55 91.84
N SER A 173 17.15 -14.53 91.35
CA SER A 173 16.82 -13.32 92.14
C SER A 173 15.74 -12.47 91.45
N GLU A 174 14.67 -12.21 92.21
CA GLU A 174 13.55 -11.29 91.96
C GLU A 174 13.98 -9.81 91.88
N GLY A 175 13.11 -8.98 91.28
CA GLY A 175 13.16 -7.53 91.37
C GLY A 175 12.09 -6.83 90.53
N ASP A 176 10.88 -6.72 91.11
CA ASP A 176 9.71 -5.94 90.67
C ASP A 176 10.00 -4.44 90.42
N THR A 177 9.34 -3.80 89.45
CA THR A 177 8.39 -2.67 89.67
C THR A 177 7.85 -2.04 88.37
N VAL A 178 6.54 -1.78 88.42
CA VAL A 178 5.61 -1.13 87.47
C VAL A 178 5.84 0.41 87.52
N THR A 179 5.61 1.30 86.53
CA THR A 179 4.30 1.83 86.05
C THR A 179 4.53 3.09 85.14
N LEU A 180 3.72 3.24 84.06
CA LEU A 180 3.15 4.47 83.40
C LEU A 180 4.11 5.60 82.90
N ASP A 181 3.89 6.40 81.85
CA ASP A 181 2.79 6.72 80.91
C ASP A 181 3.42 7.51 79.73
N ALA A 182 3.06 7.27 78.46
CA ALA A 182 2.13 8.05 77.61
C ALA A 182 2.67 9.34 76.92
N HIS A 183 2.35 9.43 75.61
CA HIS A 183 2.33 10.59 74.68
C HIS A 183 3.66 11.03 74.05
N SER A 184 3.74 11.56 72.82
CA SER A 184 2.88 11.63 71.63
C SER A 184 3.67 12.44 70.58
N GLY A 185 3.72 12.01 69.33
CA GLY A 185 3.80 12.92 68.17
C GLY A 185 5.16 13.28 67.55
N SER A 186 5.28 12.91 66.26
CA SER A 186 5.77 13.73 65.12
C SER A 186 7.15 13.45 64.50
N ALA A 187 7.08 12.69 63.39
CA ALA A 187 7.71 12.83 62.07
C ALA A 187 9.01 13.66 61.88
N ALA A 188 10.07 13.03 61.35
CA ALA A 188 10.44 13.06 59.91
C ALA A 188 11.82 12.40 59.68
N THR A 189 11.91 11.63 58.60
CA THR A 189 13.04 10.83 58.07
C THR A 189 14.04 11.66 57.21
N PRO A 190 15.18 11.10 56.75
CA PRO A 190 16.48 11.75 56.86
C PRO A 190 17.26 11.96 55.52
N GLU A 191 18.50 12.45 55.68
CA GLU A 191 19.69 12.27 54.83
C GLU A 191 19.81 12.97 53.46
N ASN A 192 20.89 13.75 53.31
CA ASN A 192 21.79 13.66 52.16
C ASN A 192 23.15 14.29 52.53
N CYS A 193 24.26 13.63 52.21
CA CYS A 193 25.47 14.26 51.63
C CYS A 193 26.64 13.26 51.52
N GLY A 194 27.16 13.05 50.31
CA GLY A 194 28.57 12.63 50.17
C GLY A 194 28.97 11.97 48.85
N PRO A 195 29.70 12.69 47.95
CA PRO A 195 30.30 12.15 46.73
C PRO A 195 31.82 11.95 46.86
N ARG A 196 32.43 10.98 46.14
CA ARG A 196 33.72 11.17 45.41
C ARG A 196 34.30 9.93 44.71
N LYS A 197 34.52 10.11 43.40
CA LYS A 197 35.75 9.87 42.56
C LYS A 197 36.59 8.61 42.78
N ARG A 198 36.98 7.92 41.68
CA ARG A 198 38.30 8.02 40.97
C ARG A 198 38.37 7.08 39.71
N PRO A 199 39.46 6.97 38.89
CA PRO A 199 39.47 7.40 37.49
C PRO A 199 40.05 6.36 36.47
N ASN A 200 40.16 6.77 35.18
CA ASN A 200 41.10 6.30 34.11
C ASN A 200 41.08 4.80 33.69
N SER A 201 41.39 4.30 32.50
CA SER A 201 41.62 4.76 31.11
C SER A 201 41.80 3.47 30.28
N THR A 202 41.19 3.41 29.08
CA THR A 202 41.64 2.81 27.81
C THR A 202 42.50 1.53 27.77
N SER A 203 42.03 0.47 27.07
CA SER A 203 42.76 -0.26 26.00
C SER A 203 41.99 -1.50 25.52
N SER A 204 42.17 -1.86 24.25
CA SER A 204 41.49 -2.88 23.44
C SER A 204 42.21 -4.25 23.38
N SER A 205 41.42 -5.34 23.36
CA SER A 205 41.66 -6.72 22.83
C SER A 205 42.75 -7.60 23.49
N PRO A 206 42.52 -8.92 23.72
CA PRO A 206 42.36 -9.95 22.66
C PRO A 206 41.24 -11.01 22.89
N GLU A 207 41.07 -11.87 21.86
CA GLU A 207 40.19 -13.04 21.60
C GLU A 207 39.45 -13.82 22.72
N PRO A 208 38.33 -14.52 22.38
CA PRO A 208 37.50 -15.24 23.32
C PRO A 208 38.00 -16.69 23.57
N PRO A 209 37.82 -17.27 24.77
CA PRO A 209 37.95 -18.71 24.94
C PRO A 209 36.68 -19.41 24.44
N GLU A 210 36.83 -20.23 23.42
CA GLU A 210 35.81 -21.19 22.97
C GLU A 210 35.59 -22.26 24.05
N PHE A 211 34.39 -22.33 24.62
CA PHE A 211 33.95 -23.50 25.37
C PHE A 211 32.68 -24.06 24.73
N SER A 212 32.86 -25.19 24.05
CA SER A 212 31.83 -26.00 23.42
C SER A 212 31.28 -27.02 24.42
N THR A 213 29.97 -26.99 24.65
CA THR A 213 29.24 -28.02 25.41
C THR A 213 28.21 -28.70 24.50
N PHE A 214 28.68 -29.58 23.61
CA PHE A 214 27.84 -30.61 23.01
C PHE A 214 28.56 -31.95 23.07
N ARG A 215 27.98 -32.92 23.79
CA ARG A 215 28.37 -34.33 23.66
C ARG A 215 27.77 -34.86 22.37
N ALA A 216 28.61 -35.45 21.52
CA ALA A 216 28.17 -36.25 20.40
C ALA A 216 27.61 -37.59 20.91
N CYS A 217 26.42 -37.96 20.47
CA CYS A 217 25.89 -39.33 20.62
C CYS A 217 26.26 -40.12 19.35
N GLN A 218 26.85 -41.30 19.52
CA GLN A 218 26.82 -42.39 18.54
C GLN A 218 25.50 -43.15 18.66
#